data_AF-A0A142YJC5-F1
#
_entry.id   AF-A0A142YJC5-F1
#
_cell.length_a   1.000
_cell.length_b   1.000
_cell.length_c   1.000
_cell.angle_alpha   90.00
_cell.angle_beta   90.00
_cell.angle_gamma   90.00
#
_symmetry.space_group_name_H-M   'P 1'
#
loop_
_entity.id
_entity.type
_entity.pdbx_description
1 polymer ?
#
loop_
_entity_poly.entity_id
_entity_poly.type
_entity_poly.pdbx_seq_one_letter_code
_entity_poly.pdbx_strand_id
1 'polypeptide(L)'
;MSSSPAIVPKPSSGLKNPSYPDRTHFGERSSLEARLKSCDEKLGAVRRKLGLLASHPRRADYEKIYHQLLGARDQFVNASYRMPREAGELYHEDRERLEAAERAFAFIHRRWDAVVS
;
A
#
# COMPACT_ATOMS: atom_id res chain seq x y z
N MET A 1 67.07 8.82 -3.74
CA MET A 1 66.11 7.69 -3.69
C MET A 1 64.76 8.28 -3.28
N SER A 2 63.88 8.58 -4.23
CA SER A 2 62.56 9.15 -3.95
C SER A 2 61.51 8.07 -4.19
N SER A 3 60.85 7.62 -3.13
CA SER A 3 59.74 6.67 -3.21
C SER A 3 58.45 7.41 -3.58
N SER A 4 57.80 6.99 -4.67
CA SER A 4 56.46 7.45 -5.04
C SER A 4 55.41 6.98 -4.02
N PRO A 5 54.39 7.79 -3.71
CA PRO A 5 53.31 7.36 -2.84
C PRO A 5 52.42 6.35 -3.58
N ALA A 6 52.12 5.23 -2.92
CA ALA A 6 51.18 4.23 -3.43
C ALA A 6 49.77 4.83 -3.52
N ILE A 7 49.18 4.78 -4.72
CA ILE A 7 47.78 5.12 -4.94
C ILE A 7 46.94 4.00 -4.31
N VAL A 8 46.27 4.31 -3.21
CA VAL A 8 45.26 3.40 -2.63
C VAL A 8 43.98 3.56 -3.45
N PRO A 9 43.53 2.54 -4.21
CA PRO A 9 42.28 2.65 -4.94
C PRO A 9 41.13 2.80 -3.94
N LYS A 10 40.30 3.83 -4.13
CA LYS A 10 39.03 3.94 -3.40
C LYS A 10 38.20 2.67 -3.67
N PRO A 11 37.52 2.10 -2.65
CA PRO A 11 36.60 1.00 -2.88
C PRO A 11 35.56 1.50 -3.88
N SER A 12 35.53 0.91 -5.08
CA SER A 12 34.45 1.16 -6.02
C SER A 12 33.16 0.76 -5.30
N SER A 13 32.14 1.61 -5.38
CA SER A 13 30.79 1.25 -4.96
C SER A 13 30.20 0.21 -5.93
N GLY A 14 30.87 -0.92 -6.13
CA GLY A 14 30.31 -2.11 -6.74
C GLY A 14 29.42 -2.74 -5.67
N LEU A 15 28.10 -2.77 -5.82
CA LEU A 15 27.40 -3.40 -6.93
C LEU A 15 26.09 -2.64 -7.21
N LYS A 16 26.11 -1.59 -8.03
CA LYS A 16 24.90 -1.22 -8.78
C LYS A 16 24.93 -2.08 -10.03
N ASN A 17 24.02 -3.05 -10.13
CA ASN A 17 23.82 -3.78 -11.37
C ASN A 17 23.37 -2.75 -12.44
N PRO A 18 24.19 -2.45 -13.47
CA PRO A 18 23.89 -1.41 -14.44
C PRO A 18 22.63 -1.69 -15.28
N SER A 19 22.11 -2.93 -15.23
CA SER A 19 20.87 -3.33 -15.89
C SER A 19 19.61 -3.07 -15.07
N TYR A 20 19.73 -2.75 -13.76
CA TYR A 20 18.54 -2.50 -12.94
C TYR A 20 18.08 -1.05 -13.09
N PRO A 21 16.80 -0.80 -13.42
CA PRO A 21 16.29 0.55 -13.60
C PRO A 21 16.35 1.36 -12.30
N ASP A 22 16.54 2.67 -12.45
CA ASP A 22 16.57 3.59 -11.32
C ASP A 22 15.19 3.65 -10.62
N ARG A 23 15.22 3.73 -9.29
CA ARG A 23 14.02 3.91 -8.46
C ARG A 23 13.69 5.39 -8.35
N THR A 24 12.73 5.87 -9.13
CA THR A 24 12.36 7.31 -9.20
C THR A 24 11.09 7.65 -8.43
N HIS A 25 10.37 6.65 -7.92
CA HIS A 25 9.00 6.79 -7.40
C HIS A 25 8.89 7.07 -5.89
N PHE A 26 10.01 7.28 -5.19
CA PHE A 26 10.00 7.47 -3.73
C PHE A 26 9.15 8.68 -3.29
N GLY A 27 9.02 9.71 -4.14
CA GLY A 27 8.18 10.88 -3.88
C GLY A 27 6.69 10.58 -3.75
N GLU A 28 6.21 9.45 -4.28
CA GLU A 28 4.80 9.05 -4.21
C GLU A 28 4.36 8.61 -2.82
N ARG A 29 5.30 8.35 -1.91
CA ARG A 29 5.00 7.82 -0.57
C ARG A 29 4.01 8.68 0.21
N SER A 30 4.16 10.00 0.16
CA SER A 30 3.28 10.93 0.90
C SER A 30 1.83 10.87 0.41
N SER A 31 1.61 10.74 -0.90
CA SER A 31 0.27 10.65 -1.47
C SER A 31 -0.39 9.29 -1.17
N LEU A 32 0.41 8.21 -1.16
CA LEU A 32 -0.04 6.88 -0.77
C LEU A 32 -0.42 6.81 0.71
N GLU A 33 0.35 7.45 1.59
CA GLU A 33 0.05 7.56 3.02
C GLU A 33 -1.27 8.32 3.25
N ALA A 34 -1.52 9.41 2.51
CA ALA A 34 -2.79 10.13 2.58
C ALA A 34 -3.99 9.28 2.13
N ARG A 35 -3.84 8.50 1.05
CA ARG A 35 -4.87 7.57 0.57
C ARG A 35 -5.14 6.46 1.58
N LEU A 36 -4.10 5.86 2.15
CA LEU A 36 -4.22 4.86 3.20
C LEU A 36 -4.95 5.41 4.43
N LYS A 37 -4.60 6.63 4.87
CA LYS A 37 -5.28 7.30 5.97
C LYS A 37 -6.79 7.45 5.70
N SER A 38 -7.18 7.81 4.48
CA SER A 38 -8.59 7.87 4.09
C SER A 38 -9.30 6.51 4.20
N CYS A 39 -8.63 5.41 3.80
CA CYS A 39 -9.16 4.06 3.98
C CYS A 39 -9.31 3.69 5.46
N ASP A 40 -8.31 4.00 6.29
CA ASP A 40 -8.31 3.70 7.72
C ASP A 40 -9.41 4.50 8.46
N GLU A 41 -9.65 5.76 8.10
CA GLU A 41 -10.73 6.57 8.65
C GLU A 41 -12.11 5.99 8.34
N LYS A 42 -12.35 5.60 7.08
CA LYS A 42 -13.58 4.95 6.63
C LYS A 42 -13.80 3.61 7.34
N LEU A 43 -12.76 2.78 7.40
CA LEU A 43 -12.80 1.49 8.09
C LEU A 43 -13.07 1.66 9.59
N GLY A 44 -12.50 2.68 10.22
CA GLY A 44 -12.78 3.06 11.60
C GLY A 44 -14.25 3.43 11.81
N ALA A 45 -14.86 4.18 10.89
CA ALA A 45 -16.28 4.51 10.93
C ALA A 45 -17.17 3.26 10.80
N VAL A 46 -16.84 2.37 9.85
CA VAL A 46 -17.51 1.07 9.69
C VAL A 46 -17.43 0.25 10.97
N ARG A 47 -16.23 0.12 11.57
CA ARG A 47 -16.04 -0.63 12.83
C ARG A 47 -16.88 -0.06 13.97
N ARG A 48 -16.95 1.27 14.12
CA ARG A 48 -17.78 1.91 15.16
C ARG A 48 -19.27 1.61 14.94
N LYS A 49 -19.78 1.81 13.73
CA LYS A 49 -21.19 1.54 13.39
C LYS A 49 -21.52 0.05 13.53
N LEU A 50 -20.59 -0.82 13.13
CA LEU A 50 -20.69 -2.26 13.36
C LEU A 50 -20.84 -2.54 14.87
N GLY A 51 -20.04 -1.91 15.74
CA GLY A 51 -20.21 -2.03 17.20
C GLY A 51 -21.62 -1.67 17.70
N LEU A 52 -22.26 -0.65 17.13
CA LEU A 52 -23.64 -0.27 17.46
C LEU A 52 -24.69 -1.28 17.00
N LEU A 53 -24.35 -2.13 16.02
CA LEU A 53 -25.22 -3.15 15.44
C LEU A 53 -24.97 -4.54 16.03
N ALA A 54 -24.46 -4.63 17.27
CA ALA A 54 -24.05 -5.90 17.90
C ALA A 54 -25.18 -6.94 17.94
N SER A 55 -26.41 -6.53 18.27
CA SER A 55 -27.58 -7.42 18.37
C SER A 55 -28.47 -7.43 17.11
N HIS A 56 -27.99 -6.86 16.00
CA HIS A 56 -28.79 -6.79 14.78
C HIS A 56 -28.97 -8.19 14.15
N PRO A 57 -30.17 -8.56 13.66
CA PRO A 57 -30.40 -9.89 13.07
C PRO A 57 -29.45 -10.22 11.90
N ARG A 58 -29.01 -9.20 11.16
CA ARG A 58 -28.06 -9.32 10.03
C ARG A 58 -26.59 -9.13 10.42
N ARG A 59 -26.25 -9.22 11.71
CA ARG A 59 -24.90 -8.97 12.25
C ARG A 59 -23.79 -9.68 11.45
N ALA A 60 -23.96 -10.97 11.20
CA ALA A 60 -22.96 -11.78 10.52
C ALA A 60 -22.69 -11.29 9.09
N ASP A 61 -23.70 -10.75 8.39
CA ASP A 61 -23.51 -10.21 7.03
C ASP A 61 -22.72 -8.90 7.05
N TYR A 62 -22.95 -8.08 8.07
CA TYR A 62 -22.19 -6.83 8.28
C TYR A 62 -20.73 -7.10 8.61
N GLU A 63 -20.45 -8.12 9.42
CA GLU A 63 -19.08 -8.56 9.71
C GLU A 63 -18.35 -9.05 8.46
N LYS A 64 -19.03 -9.81 7.58
CA LYS A 64 -18.44 -10.23 6.30
C LYS A 64 -17.98 -9.03 5.46
N ILE A 65 -18.81 -7.99 5.35
CA ILE A 65 -18.47 -6.77 4.60
C ILE A 65 -17.29 -6.05 5.26
N TYR A 66 -17.28 -5.96 6.60
CA TYR A 66 -16.16 -5.38 7.34
C TYR A 66 -14.84 -6.14 7.10
N HIS A 67 -14.86 -7.48 7.11
CA HIS A 67 -13.67 -8.28 6.81
C HIS A 67 -13.21 -8.15 5.35
N GLN A 68 -14.14 -7.97 4.41
CA GLN A 68 -13.79 -7.66 3.02
C GLN A 68 -13.10 -6.28 2.90
N LEU A 69 -13.57 -5.27 3.64
CA LEU A 69 -12.91 -3.96 3.69
C LEU A 69 -11.51 -4.04 4.30
N LEU A 70 -11.35 -4.79 5.40
CA LEU A 70 -10.04 -5.06 6.00
C LEU A 70 -9.08 -5.69 4.98
N GLY A 71 -9.52 -6.74 4.29
CA GLY A 71 -8.70 -7.42 3.29
C GLY A 71 -8.28 -6.48 2.15
N ALA A 72 -9.20 -5.68 1.60
CA ALA A 72 -8.88 -4.71 0.55
C ALA A 72 -7.88 -3.64 1.03
N ARG A 73 -8.04 -3.16 2.27
CA ARG A 73 -7.11 -2.22 2.90
C ARG A 73 -5.72 -2.83 3.06
N ASP A 74 -5.62 -4.09 3.48
CA ASP A 74 -4.31 -4.74 3.66
C ASP A 74 -3.59 -4.97 2.33
N GLN A 75 -4.34 -5.28 1.25
CA GLN A 75 -3.77 -5.30 -0.10
C GLN A 75 -3.24 -3.91 -0.52
N PHE A 76 -3.96 -2.84 -0.19
CA PHE A 76 -3.51 -1.47 -0.44
C PHE A 76 -2.21 -1.16 0.33
N VAL A 77 -2.11 -1.55 1.61
CA VAL A 77 -0.88 -1.35 2.40
C VAL A 77 0.30 -2.09 1.80
N ASN A 78 0.12 -3.36 1.44
CA ASN A 78 1.20 -4.14 0.86
C ASN A 78 1.70 -3.51 -0.45
N ALA A 79 0.79 -3.15 -1.35
CA ALA A 79 1.15 -2.52 -2.63
C ALA A 79 1.79 -1.14 -2.43
N SER A 80 1.21 -0.27 -1.60
CA SER A 80 1.73 1.08 -1.34
C SER A 80 3.11 1.10 -0.67
N TYR A 81 3.45 0.06 0.10
CA TYR A 81 4.76 -0.07 0.71
C TYR A 81 5.83 -0.56 -0.26
N ARG A 82 5.48 -1.51 -1.14
CA ARG A 82 6.41 -2.08 -2.13
C ARG A 82 6.63 -1.16 -3.32
N MET A 83 5.55 -0.66 -3.93
CA MET A 83 5.56 0.11 -5.18
C MET A 83 6.65 1.20 -5.24
N PRO A 84 6.83 2.09 -4.24
CA PRO A 84 7.82 3.17 -4.31
C PRO A 84 9.29 2.69 -4.25
N ARG A 85 9.51 1.40 -3.97
CA ARG A 85 10.84 0.76 -3.83
C ARG A 85 11.18 -0.12 -5.01
N GLU A 86 10.22 -0.38 -5.88
CA GLU A 86 10.41 -1.14 -7.11
C GLU A 86 10.73 -0.21 -8.29
N ALA A 87 11.13 -0.79 -9.41
CA ALA A 87 11.43 -0.09 -10.65
C ALA A 87 11.02 -0.94 -11.86
N GLY A 88 10.78 -0.30 -13.00
CA GLY A 88 10.33 -0.98 -14.23
C GLY A 88 9.01 -1.73 -14.03
N GLU A 89 8.92 -2.94 -14.56
CA GLU A 89 7.69 -3.75 -14.54
C GLU A 89 7.18 -4.05 -13.13
N LEU A 90 8.06 -4.25 -12.14
CA LEU A 90 7.65 -4.51 -10.76
C LEU A 90 6.90 -3.31 -10.15
N TYR A 91 7.29 -2.08 -10.50
CA TYR A 91 6.55 -0.88 -10.11
C TYR A 91 5.15 -0.88 -10.76
N HIS A 92 5.06 -1.19 -12.05
CA HIS A 92 3.79 -1.21 -12.77
C HIS A 92 2.84 -2.28 -12.22
N GLU A 93 3.32 -3.49 -11.96
CA GLU A 93 2.52 -4.54 -11.31
C GLU A 93 1.99 -4.11 -9.95
N ASP A 94 2.84 -3.52 -9.09
CA ASP A 94 2.40 -3.08 -7.77
C ASP A 94 1.45 -1.88 -7.84
N ARG A 95 1.60 -1.02 -8.85
CA ARG A 95 0.64 0.04 -9.14
C ARG A 95 -0.72 -0.51 -9.53
N GLU A 96 -0.77 -1.51 -10.40
CA GLU A 96 -2.04 -2.17 -10.78
C GLU A 96 -2.69 -2.85 -9.57
N ARG A 97 -1.90 -3.52 -8.73
CA ARG A 97 -2.39 -4.12 -7.47
C ARG A 97 -2.96 -3.06 -6.53
N LEU A 98 -2.29 -1.92 -6.40
CA LEU A 98 -2.76 -0.78 -5.60
C LEU A 98 -4.11 -0.26 -6.12
N GLU A 99 -4.20 0.00 -7.43
CA GLU A 99 -5.43 0.49 -8.08
C GLU A 99 -6.58 -0.52 -7.98
N ALA A 100 -6.29 -1.82 -8.08
CA ALA A 100 -7.27 -2.88 -7.86
C ALA A 100 -7.76 -2.91 -6.40
N ALA A 101 -6.86 -2.82 -5.43
CA ALA A 101 -7.20 -2.80 -4.01
C ALA A 101 -8.07 -1.58 -3.65
N GLU A 102 -7.74 -0.40 -4.17
CA GLU A 102 -8.52 0.82 -3.94
C GLU A 102 -9.92 0.73 -4.56
N ARG A 103 -10.04 0.22 -5.80
CA ARG A 103 -11.35 -0.01 -6.44
C ARG A 103 -12.19 -1.02 -5.67
N ALA A 104 -11.58 -2.11 -5.20
CA ALA A 104 -12.25 -3.10 -4.37
C ALA A 104 -12.76 -2.49 -3.07
N PHE A 105 -11.92 -1.74 -2.35
CA PHE A 105 -12.30 -1.03 -1.13
C PHE A 105 -13.49 -0.09 -1.37
N ALA A 106 -13.43 0.74 -2.41
CA ALA A 106 -14.50 1.67 -2.75
C ALA A 106 -15.81 0.96 -3.15
N PHE A 107 -15.73 -0.19 -3.83
CA PHE A 107 -16.91 -1.00 -4.15
C PHE A 107 -17.55 -1.61 -2.88
N ILE A 108 -16.74 -2.21 -2.01
CA ILE A 108 -17.22 -2.84 -0.78
C ILE A 108 -17.78 -1.78 0.18
N HIS A 109 -17.16 -0.59 0.24
CA HIS A 109 -17.66 0.51 1.08
C HIS A 109 -19.03 0.99 0.62
N ARG A 110 -19.25 1.15 -0.70
CA ARG A 110 -20.59 1.47 -1.23
C ARG A 110 -21.62 0.40 -0.86
N ARG A 111 -21.22 -0.87 -0.87
CA ARG A 111 -22.09 -1.97 -0.43
C ARG A 111 -22.40 -1.88 1.07
N TRP A 112 -21.42 -1.49 1.90
CA TRP A 112 -21.66 -1.20 3.32
C TRP A 112 -22.71 -0.09 3.48
N ASP A 113 -22.50 1.05 2.82
CA ASP A 113 -23.40 2.21 2.90
C ASP A 113 -24.84 1.80 2.51
N ALA A 114 -25.00 0.99 1.46
CA ALA A 114 -26.30 0.52 1.00
C ALA A 114 -27.04 -0.41 1.98
N VAL A 115 -26.34 -1.11 2.89
CA VAL A 115 -26.96 -2.08 3.82
C VAL A 115 -27.13 -1.58 5.24
N VAL A 116 -26.54 -0.41 5.57
CA VAL A 116 -26.65 0.22 6.89
C VAL A 116 -27.33 1.59 6.87
N SER A 117 -27.66 2.10 5.69
CA SER A 117 -28.61 3.21 5.51
C SER A 117 -30.01 2.76 5.91
#